data_AF-A0A2T2T852-F1
#
_entry.id   AF-A0A2T2T852-F1
#
_cell.length_a   1.000
_cell.length_b   1.000
_cell.length_c   1.000
_cell.angle_alpha   90.00
_cell.angle_beta   90.00
_cell.angle_gamma   90.00
#
_symmetry.space_group_name_H-M   'P 1'
#
loop_
_entity.id
_entity.type
_entity.pdbx_description
1 polymer ?
#
loop_
_entity_poly.entity_id
_entity_poly.type
_entity_poly.pdbx_seq_one_letter_code
_entity_poly.pdbx_strand_id
1 'polypeptide(L)'
;MPQENAPPALPNSPNSEADPSDRYVSPGDDQREDAVELRAFTHGLMPKTVPAMMKRFCRDWQTRGVDAWNEVGDHCQRDNDASVGWWTLPEHLGDRFVAPMYHAVEGVKILLDVGLDAVREDSLEKTA
;
A
#
# COMPACT_ATOMS: atom_id res chain seq x y z
N MET A 1 26.29 56.09 3.71
CA MET A 1 25.75 54.81 4.21
C MET A 1 25.17 54.07 3.01
N PRO A 2 25.86 53.07 2.44
CA PRO A 2 25.30 52.28 1.34
C PRO A 2 24.22 51.35 1.91
N GLN A 3 23.03 51.38 1.31
CA GLN A 3 21.94 50.47 1.66
C GLN A 3 22.30 49.05 1.25
N GLU A 4 22.25 48.15 2.22
CA GLU A 4 22.41 46.71 2.06
C GLU A 4 21.20 46.18 1.26
N ASN A 5 21.42 45.77 0.01
CA ASN A 5 20.40 45.13 -0.80
C ASN A 5 20.07 43.76 -0.19
N ALA A 6 18.89 43.65 0.44
CA ALA A 6 18.34 42.36 0.82
C ALA A 6 18.17 41.48 -0.44
N PRO A 7 18.51 40.19 -0.39
CA PRO A 7 18.32 39.29 -1.52
C PRO A 7 16.83 39.20 -1.89
N PRO A 8 16.48 39.09 -3.19
CA PRO A 8 15.10 38.94 -3.61
C PRO A 8 14.51 37.67 -2.99
N ALA A 9 13.35 37.81 -2.36
CA ALA A 9 12.58 36.67 -1.87
C ALA A 9 12.35 35.71 -3.04
N LEU A 10 12.70 34.44 -2.83
CA LEU A 10 12.45 33.38 -3.81
C LEU A 10 10.94 33.38 -4.15
N PRO A 11 10.55 33.28 -5.43
CA PRO A 11 9.15 33.18 -5.79
C PRO A 11 8.56 31.94 -5.12
N ASN A 12 7.45 32.12 -4.41
CA ASN A 12 6.66 31.04 -3.81
C ASN A 12 6.45 29.94 -4.86
N SER A 13 7.01 28.76 -4.62
CA SER A 13 6.79 27.58 -5.43
C SER A 13 5.28 27.33 -5.55
N PRO A 14 4.71 27.17 -6.76
CA PRO A 14 3.27 26.96 -6.94
C PRO A 14 2.80 25.54 -6.59
N ASN A 15 3.63 24.72 -5.94
CA ASN A 15 3.21 23.44 -5.41
C ASN A 15 2.65 23.64 -4.00
N SER A 16 1.40 24.10 -3.91
CA SER A 16 0.54 23.70 -2.81
C SER A 16 0.36 22.19 -2.93
N GLU A 17 1.29 21.40 -2.40
CA GLU A 17 1.08 19.97 -2.22
C GLU A 17 -0.24 19.81 -1.46
N ALA A 18 -1.18 19.06 -2.05
CA ALA A 18 -2.47 18.81 -1.43
C ALA A 18 -2.24 18.26 -0.02
N ASP A 19 -2.96 18.81 0.96
CA ASP A 19 -2.81 18.39 2.35
C ASP A 19 -2.97 16.86 2.44
N PRO A 20 -1.98 16.12 3.00
CA PRO A 20 -2.09 14.69 3.21
C PRO A 20 -3.39 14.28 3.91
N SER A 21 -3.94 15.15 4.77
CA SER A 21 -5.22 14.95 5.45
C SER A 21 -6.40 14.75 4.48
N ASP A 22 -6.31 15.27 3.25
CA ASP A 22 -7.35 15.10 2.23
C ASP A 22 -7.42 13.65 1.72
N ARG A 23 -6.27 12.98 1.60
CA ARG A 23 -6.15 11.65 0.96
C ARG A 23 -5.97 10.50 1.95
N TYR A 24 -5.39 10.78 3.10
CA TYR A 24 -5.00 9.78 4.09
C TYR A 24 -5.82 9.92 5.37
N VAL A 25 -5.90 8.82 6.12
CA VAL A 25 -6.56 8.81 7.42
C VAL A 25 -5.60 9.34 8.46
N SER A 26 -5.99 10.44 9.13
CA SER A 26 -5.29 10.94 10.31
C SER A 26 -5.58 10.01 11.50
N PRO A 27 -4.56 9.57 12.24
CA PRO A 27 -4.77 8.97 13.56
C PRO A 27 -5.53 9.98 14.46
N GLY A 28 -6.40 9.50 15.35
CA GLY A 28 -7.30 10.37 16.15
C GLY A 28 -6.60 11.40 17.06
N ASP A 29 -7.41 12.28 17.64
CA ASP A 29 -7.13 13.56 18.34
C ASP A 29 -5.98 13.62 19.38
N ASP A 30 -5.34 12.50 19.71
CA ASP A 30 -4.32 12.40 20.75
C ASP A 30 -2.88 12.56 20.21
N GLN A 31 -2.73 13.00 18.95
CA GLN A 31 -1.44 13.07 18.27
C GLN A 31 -1.21 14.42 17.61
N ARG A 32 -0.08 15.04 17.98
CA ARG A 32 0.38 16.33 17.47
C ARG A 32 0.38 16.32 15.93
N GLU A 33 -0.03 17.44 15.33
CA GLU A 33 -0.19 17.62 13.88
C GLU A 33 1.05 17.19 13.06
N ASP A 34 2.25 17.29 13.64
CA ASP A 34 3.52 16.92 13.02
C ASP A 34 3.82 15.40 13.02
N ALA A 35 3.01 14.56 13.68
CA ALA A 35 3.30 13.14 13.87
C ALA A 35 3.03 12.27 12.61
N VAL A 36 2.41 12.84 11.59
CA VAL A 36 2.01 12.14 10.35
C VAL A 36 3.23 11.86 9.46
N GLU A 37 4.19 12.79 9.38
CA GLU A 37 5.34 12.73 8.45
C GLU A 37 6.30 11.57 8.76
N LEU A 38 6.62 11.33 10.04
CA LEU A 38 7.56 10.28 10.45
C LEU A 38 6.98 8.85 10.38
N ARG A 39 5.65 8.71 10.42
CA ARG A 39 4.99 7.38 10.37
C ARG A 39 4.98 6.78 8.98
N ALA A 40 4.97 7.62 7.96
CA ALA A 40 5.00 7.21 6.57
C ALA A 40 6.20 6.28 6.28
N PHE A 41 7.33 6.48 6.96
CA PHE A 41 8.56 5.70 6.76
C PHE A 41 8.50 4.24 7.24
N THR A 42 7.61 3.89 8.18
CA THR A 42 7.58 2.54 8.77
C THR A 42 6.34 1.74 8.39
N HIS A 43 5.19 2.39 8.23
CA HIS A 43 3.91 1.71 7.99
C HIS A 43 3.10 2.27 6.82
N GLY A 44 3.61 3.31 6.15
CA GLY A 44 2.87 4.05 5.13
C GLY A 44 1.67 4.81 5.70
N LEU A 45 1.26 5.89 5.04
CA LEU A 45 0.00 6.55 5.37
C LEU A 45 -1.16 5.73 4.79
N MET A 46 -2.20 5.48 5.57
CA MET A 46 -3.36 4.71 5.13
C MET A 46 -4.27 5.59 4.25
N PRO A 47 -4.45 5.29 2.94
CA PRO A 47 -5.38 6.03 2.11
C PRO A 47 -6.82 5.86 2.61
N LYS A 48 -7.65 6.91 2.50
CA LYS A 48 -9.08 6.86 2.88
C LYS A 48 -9.88 5.81 2.09
N THR A 49 -9.39 5.40 0.92
CA THR A 49 -9.98 4.32 0.13
C THR A 49 -9.84 2.95 0.78
N VAL A 50 -8.80 2.71 1.59
CA VAL A 50 -8.54 1.41 2.21
C VAL A 50 -9.65 1.02 3.21
N PRO A 51 -10.05 1.86 4.18
CA PRO A 51 -11.20 1.55 5.05
C PRO A 51 -12.50 1.33 4.28
N ALA A 52 -12.73 2.09 3.21
CA ALA A 52 -13.92 1.93 2.36
C ALA A 52 -13.91 0.56 1.66
N MET A 53 -12.76 0.14 1.13
CA MET A 53 -12.54 -1.18 0.53
C MET A 53 -12.73 -2.31 1.55
N MET A 54 -12.13 -2.20 2.75
CA MET A 54 -12.25 -3.21 3.82
C MET A 54 -13.70 -3.44 4.25
N LYS A 55 -14.51 -2.39 4.33
CA LYS A 55 -15.95 -2.52 4.63
C LYS A 55 -16.71 -3.37 3.60
N ARG A 56 -16.26 -3.42 2.35
CA ARG A 56 -16.89 -4.25 1.31
C ARG A 56 -16.56 -5.73 1.52
N PHE A 57 -15.31 -6.06 1.82
CA PHE A 57 -14.92 -7.41 2.23
C PHE A 57 -15.69 -7.90 3.46
N CYS A 58 -15.83 -7.06 4.50
CA CYS A 58 -16.64 -7.42 5.66
C CYS A 58 -18.11 -7.70 5.30
N ARG A 59 -18.67 -6.95 4.35
CA ARG A 59 -20.05 -7.13 3.87
C ARG A 59 -20.21 -8.44 3.11
N ASP A 60 -19.27 -8.80 2.26
CA ASP A 60 -19.31 -10.08 1.54
C ASP A 60 -19.31 -11.24 2.52
N TRP A 61 -18.44 -11.20 3.54
CA TRP A 61 -18.42 -12.22 4.58
C TRP A 61 -19.74 -12.29 5.34
N GLN A 62 -20.29 -11.14 5.73
CA GLN A 62 -21.55 -11.09 6.47
C GLN A 62 -22.73 -11.65 5.68
N THR A 63 -22.75 -11.44 4.36
CA THR A 63 -23.89 -11.79 3.51
C THR A 63 -23.76 -13.16 2.85
N ARG A 64 -22.54 -13.60 2.55
CA ARG A 64 -22.25 -14.83 1.79
C ARG A 64 -21.44 -15.87 2.57
N GLY A 65 -20.85 -15.48 3.70
CA GLY A 65 -20.04 -16.38 4.52
C GLY A 65 -18.91 -17.02 3.71
N VAL A 66 -18.82 -18.35 3.80
CA VAL A 66 -17.79 -19.14 3.10
C VAL A 66 -17.87 -18.98 1.58
N ASP A 67 -19.03 -18.69 1.00
CA ASP A 67 -19.12 -18.51 -0.46
C ASP A 67 -18.33 -17.28 -0.96
N ALA A 68 -18.07 -16.31 -0.08
CA ALA A 68 -17.18 -15.19 -0.38
C ALA A 68 -15.73 -15.64 -0.64
N TRP A 69 -15.32 -16.81 -0.14
CA TRP A 69 -14.00 -17.36 -0.44
C TRP A 69 -13.83 -17.75 -1.90
N ASN A 70 -14.91 -18.22 -2.52
CA ASN A 70 -14.86 -18.73 -3.88
C ASN A 70 -14.93 -17.59 -4.90
N GLU A 71 -15.81 -16.63 -4.65
CA GLU A 71 -16.11 -15.62 -5.65
C GLU A 71 -16.79 -14.38 -5.04
N VAL A 72 -16.25 -13.17 -5.22
CA VAL A 72 -16.83 -11.86 -4.88
C VAL A 72 -16.43 -10.83 -5.93
N GLY A 73 -17.10 -9.68 -5.98
CA GLY A 73 -16.64 -8.58 -6.85
C GLY A 73 -15.26 -8.07 -6.42
N ASP A 74 -14.41 -7.72 -7.39
CA ASP A 74 -13.09 -7.13 -7.12
C ASP A 74 -13.23 -5.74 -6.47
N HIS A 75 -13.01 -5.66 -5.15
CA HIS A 75 -13.06 -4.39 -4.43
C HIS A 75 -11.82 -3.52 -4.60
N CYS A 76 -10.75 -4.06 -5.21
CA CYS A 76 -9.49 -3.35 -5.42
C CYS A 76 -9.52 -2.47 -6.69
N GLN A 77 -10.51 -2.66 -7.57
CA GLN A 77 -10.79 -1.76 -8.69
C GLN A 77 -12.18 -1.16 -8.59
N ARG A 78 -12.30 0.12 -8.97
CA ARG A 78 -13.57 0.84 -8.90
C ARG A 78 -14.50 0.53 -10.07
N ASP A 79 -13.93 0.23 -11.24
CA ASP A 79 -14.65 0.17 -12.52
C ASP A 79 -14.50 -1.19 -13.23
N ASN A 80 -14.22 -2.25 -12.48
CA ASN A 80 -14.06 -3.59 -13.02
C ASN A 80 -15.14 -4.50 -12.45
N ASP A 81 -15.87 -5.19 -13.33
CA ASP A 81 -16.88 -6.19 -12.97
C ASP A 81 -16.25 -7.59 -12.83
N ALA A 82 -14.91 -7.65 -12.73
CA ALA A 82 -14.19 -8.87 -12.48
C ALA A 82 -14.54 -9.43 -11.11
N SER A 83 -14.68 -10.75 -11.09
CA SER A 83 -14.95 -11.53 -9.91
C SER A 83 -13.64 -12.17 -9.42
N VAL A 84 -13.38 -12.09 -8.12
CA VAL A 84 -12.20 -12.63 -7.45
C VAL A 84 -12.63 -13.49 -6.26
N GLY A 85 -11.98 -14.63 -6.04
CA GLY A 85 -12.14 -15.39 -4.80
C GLY A 85 -11.16 -14.90 -3.76
N TRP A 86 -11.49 -14.97 -2.46
CA TRP A 86 -10.52 -14.60 -1.43
C TRP A 86 -9.31 -15.54 -1.40
N TRP A 87 -9.47 -16.79 -1.83
CA TRP A 87 -8.33 -17.72 -1.98
C TRP A 87 -7.38 -17.31 -3.10
N THR A 88 -7.90 -16.69 -4.16
CA THR A 88 -7.10 -16.21 -5.29
C THR A 88 -6.68 -14.75 -5.11
N LEU A 89 -7.17 -14.06 -4.07
CA LEU A 89 -6.90 -12.64 -3.84
C LEU A 89 -5.40 -12.33 -3.69
N PRO A 90 -4.57 -13.12 -2.96
CA PRO A 90 -3.14 -12.87 -2.90
C PRO A 90 -2.45 -12.93 -4.27
N GLU A 91 -2.81 -13.93 -5.10
CA GLU A 91 -2.28 -14.08 -6.45
C GLU A 91 -2.74 -12.92 -7.35
N HIS A 92 -4.03 -12.58 -7.31
CA HIS A 92 -4.58 -11.43 -8.04
C HIS A 92 -3.89 -10.12 -7.64
N LEU A 93 -3.69 -9.87 -6.35
CA LEU A 93 -2.99 -8.69 -5.86
C LEU A 93 -1.54 -8.64 -6.36
N GLY A 94 -0.85 -9.78 -6.28
CA GLY A 94 0.50 -9.96 -6.76
C GLY A 94 0.64 -9.66 -8.24
N ASP A 95 -0.09 -10.39 -9.08
CA ASP A 95 0.05 -10.32 -10.53
C ASP A 95 -0.51 -9.03 -11.12
N ARG A 96 -1.66 -8.56 -10.60
CA ARG A 96 -2.35 -7.42 -11.20
C ARG A 96 -1.79 -6.08 -10.78
N PHE A 97 -1.33 -5.94 -9.54
CA PHE A 97 -0.93 -4.64 -8.98
C PHE A 97 0.55 -4.59 -8.58
N VAL A 98 1.10 -5.66 -8.01
CA VAL A 98 2.49 -5.63 -7.50
C VAL A 98 3.50 -5.89 -8.61
N ALA A 99 3.34 -6.94 -9.40
CA ALA A 99 4.26 -7.31 -10.47
C ALA A 99 4.52 -6.18 -11.49
N PRO A 100 3.50 -5.41 -11.94
CA PRO A 100 3.72 -4.31 -12.87
C PRO A 100 4.57 -3.17 -12.27
N MET A 101 4.53 -2.94 -10.96
CA MET A 101 5.37 -1.92 -10.29
C MET A 101 6.86 -2.23 -10.40
N TYR A 102 7.22 -3.51 -10.53
CA TYR A 102 8.61 -3.96 -10.70
C TYR A 102 8.96 -4.25 -12.16
N HIS A 103 8.04 -3.98 -13.10
CA HIS A 103 8.13 -4.47 -14.48
C HIS A 103 8.45 -5.97 -14.54
N ALA A 104 7.95 -6.74 -13.57
CA ALA A 104 8.19 -8.17 -13.49
C ALA A 104 7.52 -8.83 -14.70
N VAL A 105 8.29 -9.64 -15.41
CA VAL A 105 7.79 -10.43 -16.54
C VAL A 105 7.01 -11.62 -15.97
N GLU A 106 5.86 -11.93 -16.56
CA GLU A 106 5.05 -13.09 -16.18
C GLU A 106 5.91 -14.37 -16.13
N GLY A 107 5.82 -15.10 -15.02
CA GLY A 107 6.66 -16.29 -14.77
C GLY A 107 8.04 -16.02 -14.15
N VAL A 108 8.45 -14.76 -13.96
CA VAL A 108 9.69 -14.42 -13.25
C VAL A 108 9.49 -14.53 -11.75
N LYS A 109 10.26 -15.41 -11.12
CA LYS A 109 10.39 -15.50 -9.66
C LYS A 109 11.62 -14.70 -9.25
N ILE A 110 11.42 -13.57 -8.58
CA ILE A 110 12.52 -12.79 -7.98
C ILE A 110 12.81 -13.44 -6.62
N LEU A 111 13.89 -14.20 -6.57
CA LEU A 111 14.44 -14.73 -5.34
C LEU A 111 15.69 -13.92 -5.03
N LEU A 112 15.66 -13.17 -3.94
CA LEU A 112 16.82 -12.39 -3.51
C LEU A 112 17.92 -13.38 -3.13
N ASP A 113 19.05 -13.30 -3.82
CA ASP A 113 20.20 -14.19 -3.65
C ASP A 113 20.77 -14.10 -2.20
N VAL A 114 20.58 -12.94 -1.58
CA VAL A 114 20.95 -12.70 -0.18
C VAL A 114 20.10 -13.56 0.75
N GLY A 115 20.75 -14.55 1.38
CA GLY A 115 20.20 -15.36 2.46
C GLY A 115 19.66 -16.71 2.04
N LEU A 116 19.72 -17.08 0.74
CA LEU A 116 19.19 -18.36 0.28
C LEU A 116 19.96 -19.57 0.82
N ASP A 117 21.29 -19.46 0.84
CA ASP A 117 22.16 -20.49 1.39
C ASP A 117 21.88 -20.69 2.89
N ALA A 118 21.67 -19.60 3.64
CA ALA A 118 21.34 -19.65 5.06
C ALA A 118 19.98 -20.32 5.33
N VAL A 119 18.95 -19.99 4.53
CA VAL A 119 17.62 -20.63 4.65
C VAL A 119 17.68 -22.11 4.26
N ARG A 120 18.47 -22.46 3.23
CA ARG A 120 18.67 -23.84 2.80
C ARG A 120 19.37 -24.67 3.86
N GLU A 121 20.45 -24.14 4.45
CA GLU A 121 21.22 -24.80 5.50
C GLU A 121 20.33 -25.06 6.73
N ASP A 122 19.60 -24.05 7.20
CA ASP A 122 18.65 -24.17 8.32
C ASP A 122 17.51 -25.17 8.04
N SER A 123 17.00 -25.20 6.80
CA SER A 123 15.96 -26.16 6.41
C SER A 123 16.47 -27.61 6.42
N LEU A 124 17.71 -27.83 5.96
CA LEU A 124 18.34 -29.15 5.97
C LEU A 124 18.64 -29.63 7.39
N GLU A 125 19.14 -28.75 8.27
CA GLU A 125 19.35 -29.08 9.68
C GLU A 125 18.05 -29.50 10.38
N LYS A 126 16.92 -28.85 10.06
CA LYS A 126 15.61 -29.14 10.66
C LYS A 126 14.92 -30.37 10.10
N THR A 127 15.40 -30.92 8.99
CA THR A 127 14.79 -32.09 8.31
C THR A 127 15.68 -33.33 8.32
N ALA A 128 16.85 -33.26 8.95
CA ALA A 128 17.74 -34.38 9.27
C ALA A 128 17.40 -35.02 10.63
#